data_AF-A0A4U7EY60-F1
#
_entry.id   AF-A0A4U7EY60-F1
#
_cell.length_a   1.000
_cell.length_b   1.000
_cell.length_c   1.000
_cell.angle_alpha   90.00
_cell.angle_beta   90.00
_cell.angle_gamma   90.00
#
_symmetry.space_group_name_H-M   'P 1'
#
loop_
_entity.id
_entity.type
_entity.pdbx_description
1 polymer ?
#
loop_
_entity_poly.entity_id
_entity_poly.type
_entity_poly.pdbx_seq_one_letter_code
_entity_poly.pdbx_strand_id
1 'polypeptide(L)' 'GLTDRQFDAVAAAVECGYYESPRAASVSDVAERIGASPSTASEHLRKAESAMMNAFMRLRDVA' A
#
# COMPACT_ATOMS: atom_id res chain seq x y z
N GLY A 1 -6.80 7.06 9.59
CA GLY A 1 -5.44 7.23 9.06
C GLY A 1 -4.83 5.88 8.82
N LEU A 2 -3.63 5.83 8.23
CA LEU A 2 -2.85 4.61 8.11
C LEU A 2 -2.22 4.26 9.47
N THR A 3 -2.13 2.98 9.78
CA THR A 3 -1.20 2.52 10.84
C THR A 3 0.23 2.49 10.30
N ASP A 4 1.23 2.45 11.18
CA ASP A 4 2.65 2.37 10.77
C ASP A 4 2.88 1.20 9.79
N ARG A 5 2.36 0.01 10.10
CA ARG A 5 2.47 -1.16 9.20
C ARG A 5 1.78 -0.99 7.84
N GLN A 6 0.68 -0.25 7.78
CA GLN A 6 0.00 0.05 6.52
C GLN A 6 0.78 1.10 5.72
N PHE A 7 1.37 2.08 6.41
CA PHE A 7 2.26 3.06 5.80
C PHE A 7 3.52 2.39 5.25
N ASP A 8 4.20 1.55 6.04
CA ASP A 8 5.38 0.80 5.63
C ASP A 8 5.11 -0.04 4.38
N ALA A 9 3.96 -0.72 4.31
CA ALA A 9 3.57 -1.52 3.16
C ALA A 9 3.42 -0.66 1.88
N VAL A 10 2.74 0.49 1.97
CA VAL A 10 2.58 1.40 0.82
C VAL A 10 3.91 2.05 0.43
N ALA A 11 4.73 2.46 1.40
CA ALA A 11 6.04 3.02 1.15
C ALA A 11 6.92 2.02 0.40
N ALA A 12 7.03 0.78 0.92
CA ALA A 12 7.77 -0.29 0.26
C ALA A 12 7.23 -0.59 -1.16
N ALA A 13 5.91 -0.59 -1.35
CA ALA A 13 5.28 -0.80 -2.66
C ALA A 13 5.59 0.31 -3.66
N VAL A 14 5.59 1.57 -3.24
CA VAL A 14 6.00 2.69 -4.10
C VAL A 14 7.49 2.59 -4.44
N GLU A 15 8.35 2.36 -3.44
CA GLU A 15 9.80 2.31 -3.61
C GLU A 15 10.29 1.14 -4.46
N CYS A 16 9.57 0.00 -4.46
CA CYS A 16 9.93 -1.14 -5.30
C CYS A 16 9.27 -1.13 -6.68
N GLY A 17 8.41 -0.14 -6.98
CA GLY A 17 7.71 -0.04 -8.26
C GLY A 17 6.54 -1.03 -8.41
N TYR A 18 5.93 -1.44 -7.29
CA TYR A 18 4.72 -2.29 -7.29
C TYR A 18 3.53 -1.63 -8.01
N TYR A 19 3.47 -0.29 -7.99
CA TYR A 19 2.40 0.50 -8.63
C TYR A 19 2.76 0.99 -10.04
N GLU A 20 3.92 0.64 -10.58
CA GLU A 20 4.33 1.04 -11.92
C GLU A 20 3.56 0.28 -13.01
N SER A 21 3.60 0.82 -14.24
CA SER A 21 3.04 0.18 -15.42
C SER A 21 4.09 0.17 -16.55
N PRO A 22 4.68 -1.00 -16.89
CA PRO A 22 4.49 -2.31 -16.26
C PRO A 22 5.00 -2.35 -14.81
N ARG A 23 4.46 -3.23 -13.97
CA ARG A 23 4.92 -3.37 -12.57
C ARG A 23 6.36 -3.86 -12.54
N ALA A 24 7.20 -3.19 -11.78
CA ALA A 24 8.58 -3.61 -11.52
C ALA A 24 8.68 -4.61 -10.36
N ALA A 25 7.66 -4.67 -9.49
CA ALA A 25 7.64 -5.55 -8.33
C ALA A 25 6.28 -6.22 -8.07
N SER A 26 6.35 -7.32 -7.34
CA SER A 26 5.25 -8.14 -6.86
C SER A 26 4.93 -7.86 -5.38
N VAL A 27 3.82 -8.41 -4.90
CA VAL A 27 3.46 -8.31 -3.47
C VAL A 27 4.45 -9.09 -2.58
N SER A 28 5.13 -10.10 -3.13
CA SER A 28 6.17 -10.84 -2.43
C SER A 28 7.40 -9.96 -2.17
N ASP A 29 7.77 -9.10 -3.13
CA ASP A 29 8.88 -8.15 -2.97
C ASP A 29 8.56 -7.10 -1.90
N VAL A 30 7.30 -6.66 -1.82
CA VAL A 30 6.82 -5.79 -0.74
C VAL A 30 6.90 -6.52 0.61
N ALA A 31 6.48 -7.78 0.65
CA ALA A 31 6.47 -8.60 1.86
C ALA A 31 7.89 -8.82 2.42
N GLU A 32 8.86 -9.07 1.55
CA GLU A 32 10.28 -9.18 1.91
C GLU A 32 10.78 -7.89 2.54
N ARG A 33 10.49 -6.73 1.95
CA ARG A 33 10.92 -5.41 2.47
C ARG A 33 10.37 -5.08 3.85
N ILE A 34 9.14 -5.48 4.16
CA ILE A 34 8.50 -5.17 5.46
C ILE A 34 8.61 -6.30 6.49
N GLY A 35 9.31 -7.39 6.15
CA GLY A 35 9.48 -8.56 7.01
C GLY A 35 8.16 -9.26 7.34
N ALA A 36 7.31 -9.48 6.33
CA ALA A 36 5.99 -10.09 6.48
C ALA A 36 5.76 -11.23 5.48
N SER A 37 4.68 -11.99 5.68
CA SER A 37 4.23 -12.93 4.65
C SER A 37 3.56 -12.18 3.48
N PRO A 38 3.53 -12.75 2.25
CA PRO A 38 2.81 -12.14 1.13
C PRO A 38 1.34 -11.85 1.39
N SER A 39 0.65 -12.71 2.16
CA SER A 39 -0.76 -12.49 2.53
C SER A 39 -0.91 -11.33 3.51
N THR A 40 -0.01 -11.22 4.49
CA THR A 40 0.02 -10.09 5.43
C THR A 40 0.32 -8.77 4.72
N ALA A 41 1.31 -8.75 3.81
CA ALA A 41 1.63 -7.56 3.01
C ALA A 41 0.45 -7.14 2.13
N SER A 42 -0.20 -8.09 1.45
CA SER A 42 -1.41 -7.86 0.66
C SER A 42 -2.55 -7.28 1.51
N GLU A 43 -2.74 -7.79 2.73
CA GLU A 43 -3.75 -7.26 3.65
C GLU A 43 -3.45 -5.82 4.08
N HIS A 44 -2.19 -5.52 4.41
CA HIS A 44 -1.78 -4.16 4.75
C HIS A 44 -1.96 -3.19 3.58
N LEU A 45 -1.56 -3.56 2.36
CA LEU A 45 -1.79 -2.77 1.15
C LEU A 45 -3.28 -2.51 0.94
N ARG A 46 -4.12 -3.55 0.97
CA ARG A 46 -5.57 -3.41 0.79
C ARG A 46 -6.20 -2.46 1.83
N LYS A 47 -5.82 -2.60 3.10
CA LYS A 47 -6.31 -1.73 4.18
C LYS A 47 -5.84 -0.29 3.98
N ALA A 48 -4.58 -0.11 3.58
CA ALA A 48 -4.00 1.20 3.33
C ALA A 48 -4.66 1.90 2.15
N GLU A 49 -4.77 1.22 1.01
CA GLU A 49 -5.43 1.71 -0.20
C GLU A 49 -6.89 2.08 0.07
N SER A 50 -7.64 1.22 0.78
CA SER A 50 -9.01 1.54 1.17
C SER A 50 -9.10 2.81 2.02
N ALA A 51 -8.21 2.97 3.02
CA ALA A 51 -8.17 4.17 3.85
C ALA A 51 -7.83 5.43 3.04
N MET A 52 -6.87 5.33 2.11
CA MET A 52 -6.46 6.44 1.22
C MET A 52 -7.59 6.83 0.26
N MET A 53 -8.26 5.88 -0.40
CA MET A 53 -9.37 6.17 -1.31
C MET A 53 -10.54 6.82 -0.58
N ASN A 54 -10.88 6.33 0.61
CA ASN A 54 -11.91 6.96 1.45
C ASN A 54 -11.52 8.39 1.87
N ALA A 55 -10.25 8.63 2.21
CA ALA A 55 -9.78 9.97 2.54
C ALA A 55 -9.81 10.90 1.33
N PHE A 56 -9.38 10.40 0.16
CA PHE A 56 -9.40 11.14 -1.09
C PHE A 56 -10.83 11.55 -1.49
N MET A 57 -11.81 10.64 -1.39
CA MET A 57 -13.20 10.97 -1.68
C MET A 57 -13.76 12.02 -0.71
N ARG A 58 -13.47 11.92 0.59
CA ARG A 58 -13.86 12.97 1.54
C ARG A 58 -13.24 14.33 1.23
N LEU A 59 -12.01 14.38 0.74
CA LEU A 59 -11.38 15.63 0.30
C LEU A 59 -12.07 16.20 -0.95
N ARG A 60 -12.51 15.33 -1.86
CA ARG A 60 -13.23 15.68 -3.09
C ARG A 60 -14.63 16.22 -2.82
N ASP A 61 -15.34 15.69 -1.82
CA ASP A 61 -16.71 16.14 -1.47
C ASP A 61 -16.75 17.52 -0.79
N VAL A 62 -15.60 18.02 -0.34
CA VAL A 62 -15.44 19.33 0.32
C VAL A 62 -15.00 20.42 -0.68
N ALA A 63 -14.67 20.05 -1.92
CA ALA A 63 -14.24 20.94 -3.00
C ALA A 63 -15.35 21.19 -4.01
#